data_AF-A0AAP4DUP8-F1
#
_entry.id   AF-A0AAP4DUP8-F1
#
_cell.length_a   1.000
_cell.length_b   1.000
_cell.length_c   1.000
_cell.angle_alpha   90.00
_cell.angle_beta   90.00
_cell.angle_gamma   90.00
#
_symmetry.space_group_name_H-M   'P 1'
#
loop_
_entity.id
_entity.type
_entity.pdbx_description
1 polymer ?
#
loop_
_entity_poly.entity_id
_entity_poly.type
_entity_poly.pdbx_seq_one_letter_code
_entity_poly.pdbx_strand_id
1 'polypeptide(L)'
;MYTIGEVSKMFNIPISTLRYYDKEGLFPKIERKSGIRQFSEEEIEAIRVFDCLKKSGLKIKDIKHFIEWTQVGNETLQVRKELFDKQKIQIQSEIENLKKTLDMINYKCWYYNEALKAGDESSVITKIPNDLPQDIKESYLNSHT
;
A
#
# COMPACT_ATOMS: atom_id res chain seq x y z
N MET A 1 -20.77 8.81 -15.59
CA MET A 1 -20.93 7.34 -15.71
C MET A 1 -19.79 6.82 -16.56
N TYR A 2 -19.11 5.79 -16.08
CA TYR A 2 -17.95 5.17 -16.70
C TYR A 2 -18.25 3.71 -17.04
N THR A 3 -17.72 3.24 -18.15
CA THR A 3 -17.74 1.83 -18.52
C THR A 3 -16.68 1.05 -17.75
N ILE A 4 -16.86 -0.26 -17.63
CA ILE A 4 -15.85 -1.14 -17.00
C ILE A 4 -14.46 -1.04 -17.66
N GLY A 5 -14.41 -0.73 -18.96
CA GLY A 5 -13.15 -0.56 -19.69
C GLY A 5 -12.41 0.74 -19.31
N GLU A 6 -13.15 1.83 -19.10
CA GLU A 6 -12.58 3.10 -18.62
C GLU A 6 -12.08 2.95 -17.18
N VAL A 7 -12.89 2.36 -16.30
CA VAL A 7 -12.50 2.07 -14.91
C VAL A 7 -11.26 1.17 -14.86
N SER A 8 -11.20 0.14 -15.70
CA SER A 8 -10.04 -0.74 -15.79
C SER A 8 -8.75 0.03 -16.09
N LYS A 9 -8.80 1.00 -17.01
CA LYS A 9 -7.65 1.86 -17.34
C LYS A 9 -7.34 2.85 -16.21
N MET A 10 -8.35 3.48 -15.62
CA MET A 10 -8.18 4.49 -14.56
C MET A 10 -7.44 3.93 -13.34
N PHE A 11 -7.77 2.69 -12.96
CA PHE A 11 -7.22 2.06 -11.76
C PHE A 11 -6.14 1.02 -12.04
N ASN A 12 -5.83 0.76 -13.32
CA ASN A 12 -4.97 -0.34 -13.75
C ASN A 12 -5.41 -1.70 -13.16
N ILE A 13 -6.72 -1.94 -13.11
CA ILE A 13 -7.31 -3.18 -12.61
C ILE A 13 -7.85 -3.97 -13.81
N PRO A 14 -7.50 -5.25 -13.99
CA PRO A 14 -8.05 -6.06 -15.07
C PRO A 14 -9.59 -6.10 -15.05
N ILE A 15 -10.23 -6.04 -16.22
CA ILE A 15 -11.69 -6.12 -16.35
C ILE A 15 -12.24 -7.38 -15.66
N SER A 16 -11.54 -8.52 -15.76
CA SER A 16 -11.90 -9.76 -15.07
C SER A 16 -11.96 -9.59 -13.55
N THR A 17 -11.00 -8.85 -12.98
CA THR A 17 -10.94 -8.54 -11.55
C THR A 17 -12.08 -7.61 -11.13
N LEU A 18 -12.42 -6.59 -11.93
CA LEU A 18 -13.59 -5.73 -11.66
C LEU A 18 -14.90 -6.53 -11.72
N ARG A 19 -15.02 -7.49 -12.65
CA ARG A 19 -16.17 -8.39 -12.72
C ARG A 19 -16.24 -9.32 -11.50
N TYR A 20 -15.09 -9.81 -11.04
CA TYR A 20 -15.00 -10.61 -9.83
C TYR A 20 -15.42 -9.79 -8.60
N TYR A 21 -14.97 -8.54 -8.47
CA TYR A 21 -15.39 -7.65 -7.40
C TYR A 21 -16.91 -7.39 -7.40
N ASP A 22 -17.50 -7.14 -8.57
CA ASP A 22 -18.96 -7.04 -8.68
C ASP A 22 -19.66 -8.32 -8.21
N LYS A 23 -19.16 -9.50 -8.65
CA LYS A 23 -19.71 -10.81 -8.24
C LYS A 23 -19.63 -11.03 -6.72
N GLU A 24 -18.56 -10.59 -6.09
CA GLU A 24 -18.37 -10.68 -4.64
C GLU A 24 -19.24 -9.70 -3.83
N GLY A 25 -19.95 -8.79 -4.52
CA GLY A 25 -20.90 -7.85 -3.93
C GLY A 25 -20.29 -6.48 -3.59
N LEU A 26 -19.16 -6.12 -4.19
CA LEU A 26 -18.47 -4.86 -3.86
C LEU A 26 -19.17 -3.62 -4.45
N PHE A 27 -20.03 -3.80 -5.45
CA PHE A 27 -20.76 -2.71 -6.11
C PHE A 27 -22.27 -2.95 -6.04
N PRO A 28 -22.88 -2.90 -4.84
CA PRO A 28 -24.28 -3.31 -4.65
C PRO A 28 -25.29 -2.45 -5.42
N LYS A 29 -24.90 -1.22 -5.80
CA LYS A 29 -25.76 -0.25 -6.51
C LYS A 29 -25.42 -0.10 -7.99
N ILE A 30 -24.56 -0.96 -8.54
CA ILE A 30 -24.08 -0.81 -9.91
C ILE A 30 -25.21 -0.90 -10.94
N GLU A 31 -25.33 0.14 -11.76
CA GLU A 31 -26.32 0.16 -12.84
C GLU A 31 -25.83 -0.60 -14.07
N ARG A 32 -26.78 -1.07 -14.88
CA ARG A 32 -26.49 -1.70 -16.18
C ARG A 32 -27.27 -1.00 -17.28
N LYS A 33 -26.56 -0.48 -18.28
CA LYS A 33 -27.15 0.06 -19.50
C LYS A 33 -26.88 -0.90 -20.64
N SER A 34 -27.93 -1.46 -21.25
CA SER A 34 -27.83 -2.50 -22.30
C SER A 34 -26.95 -3.69 -21.90
N GLY A 35 -27.04 -4.13 -20.64
CA GLY A 35 -26.23 -5.22 -20.10
C GLY A 35 -24.79 -4.86 -19.71
N ILE A 36 -24.35 -3.62 -19.96
CA ILE A 36 -23.00 -3.14 -19.64
C ILE A 36 -23.04 -2.37 -18.32
N ARG A 37 -22.14 -2.73 -17.39
CA ARG A 37 -21.94 -2.04 -16.11
C ARG A 37 -21.60 -0.57 -16.31
N GLN A 38 -22.32 0.30 -15.59
CA GLN A 38 -22.08 1.73 -15.50
C GLN A 38 -21.64 2.05 -14.09
N PHE A 39 -20.47 2.68 -13.97
CA PHE A 39 -19.90 3.13 -12.70
C PHE A 39 -20.16 4.63 -12.58
N SER A 40 -20.91 5.05 -11.57
CA SER A 40 -21.05 6.46 -11.24
C SER A 40 -19.83 6.94 -10.45
N GLU A 41 -19.76 8.24 -10.15
CA GLU A 41 -18.71 8.77 -9.26
C GLU A 41 -18.71 8.09 -7.88
N GLU A 42 -19.87 7.67 -7.38
CA GLU A 42 -19.96 6.95 -6.10
C GLU A 42 -19.24 5.60 -6.18
N GLU A 43 -19.41 4.85 -7.28
CA GLU A 43 -18.66 3.60 -7.48
C GLU A 43 -17.17 3.87 -7.70
N ILE A 44 -16.79 4.96 -8.37
CA ILE A 44 -15.38 5.33 -8.54
C ILE A 44 -14.72 5.60 -7.19
N GLU A 45 -15.36 6.35 -6.30
CA GLU A 45 -14.86 6.59 -4.95
C GLU A 45 -14.83 5.31 -4.11
N ALA A 46 -15.83 4.44 -4.23
CA ALA A 46 -15.81 3.12 -3.60
C ALA A 46 -14.62 2.27 -4.08
N ILE A 47 -14.26 2.33 -5.37
CA ILE A 47 -13.09 1.63 -5.92
C ILE A 47 -11.79 2.21 -5.34
N ARG A 48 -11.66 3.53 -5.17
CA ARG A 48 -10.49 4.14 -4.53
C ARG A 48 -10.30 3.64 -3.10
N VAL A 49 -11.38 3.61 -2.33
CA VAL A 49 -11.35 3.11 -0.95
C VAL A 49 -11.01 1.62 -0.93
N PHE A 50 -11.63 0.83 -1.80
CA PHE A 50 -11.33 -0.60 -1.93
C PHE A 50 -9.86 -0.85 -2.25
N ASP A 51 -9.30 -0.13 -3.23
CA ASP A 51 -7.90 -0.27 -3.64
C ASP A 51 -6.94 0.12 -2.50
N CYS A 52 -7.26 1.19 -1.77
CA CYS A 52 -6.53 1.60 -0.56
C CYS A 52 -6.52 0.48 0.50
N LEU A 53 -7.69 -0.03 0.87
CA LEU A 53 -7.82 -1.10 1.87
C LEU A 53 -7.09 -2.37 1.43
N LYS A 54 -7.20 -2.76 0.16
CA LYS A 54 -6.50 -3.92 -0.39
C LYS A 54 -4.98 -3.74 -0.35
N LYS A 55 -4.47 -2.58 -0.78
CA LYS A 55 -3.02 -2.26 -0.74
C LYS A 55 -2.47 -2.22 0.67
N SER A 56 -3.32 -1.87 1.64
CA SER A 56 -2.96 -1.86 3.05
C SER A 56 -2.93 -3.26 3.71
N GLY A 57 -3.26 -4.31 2.95
CA GLY A 57 -3.17 -5.70 3.39
C GLY A 57 -4.48 -6.34 3.81
N LEU A 58 -5.63 -5.66 3.69
CA LEU A 58 -6.93 -6.28 3.97
C LEU A 58 -7.26 -7.37 2.96
N LYS A 59 -7.86 -8.45 3.45
CA LYS A 59 -8.42 -9.50 2.61
C LYS A 59 -9.76 -9.03 2.04
N ILE A 60 -10.09 -9.53 0.86
CA ILE A 60 -11.34 -9.18 0.16
C ILE A 60 -12.57 -9.43 1.04
N LYS A 61 -12.56 -10.50 1.85
CA LYS A 61 -13.63 -10.78 2.81
C LYS A 61 -13.87 -9.65 3.82
N ASP A 62 -12.81 -9.00 4.30
CA ASP A 62 -12.90 -7.96 5.33
C ASP A 62 -13.37 -6.64 4.69
N ILE A 63 -12.93 -6.39 3.46
CA ILE A 63 -13.42 -5.26 2.66
C ILE A 63 -14.91 -5.42 2.31
N LYS A 64 -15.38 -6.65 2.07
CA LYS A 64 -16.80 -6.93 1.88
C LYS A 64 -17.63 -6.57 3.12
N HIS A 65 -17.19 -6.94 4.32
CA HIS A 65 -17.86 -6.54 5.57
C HIS A 65 -17.90 -5.02 5.72
N PHE A 66 -16.82 -4.32 5.35
CA PHE A 66 -16.82 -2.86 5.32
C PHE A 66 -17.92 -2.30 4.39
N ILE A 67 -18.09 -2.88 3.19
CA ILE A 67 -19.14 -2.46 2.24
C ILE A 67 -20.54 -2.77 2.78
N GLU A 68 -20.73 -3.90 3.48
CA GLU A 68 -21.99 -4.20 4.15
C GLU A 68 -22.31 -3.15 5.22
N TRP A 69 -21.31 -2.72 6.01
CA TRP A 69 -21.48 -1.62 6.97
C TRP A 69 -21.86 -0.30 6.30
N THR A 70 -21.31 0.03 5.13
CA THR A 70 -21.70 1.26 4.42
C THR A 70 -23.16 1.21 3.96
N GLN A 71 -23.71 0.03 3.67
CA GLN A 71 -25.14 -0.11 3.33
C GLN A 71 -26.05 0.07 4.55
N VAL A 72 -25.62 -0.35 5.75
CA VAL A 72 -26.38 -0.10 7.00
C VAL A 72 -26.45 1.40 7.31
N GLY A 73 -25.44 2.17 6.90
CA GLY A 73 -25.43 3.62 7.08
C GLY A 73 -24.92 4.04 8.47
N ASN A 74 -25.55 5.05 9.08
CA ASN A 74 -24.94 5.81 10.18
C ASN A 74 -24.65 4.99 11.45
N GLU A 75 -25.38 3.90 11.67
CA GLU A 75 -25.21 3.01 12.83
C GLU A 75 -23.83 2.35 12.88
N THR A 76 -23.16 2.21 11.73
CA THR A 76 -21.85 1.55 11.64
C THR A 76 -20.68 2.51 11.53
N LEU A 77 -20.89 3.83 11.70
CA LEU A 77 -19.82 4.83 11.56
C LEU A 77 -18.63 4.53 12.47
N GLN A 78 -18.90 4.12 13.72
CA GLN A 78 -17.86 3.83 14.70
C GLN A 78 -16.97 2.66 14.27
N VAL A 79 -17.56 1.51 13.90
CA VAL A 79 -16.79 0.33 13.46
C VAL A 79 -16.05 0.57 12.14
N ARG A 80 -16.61 1.38 11.24
CA ARG A 80 -15.93 1.81 10.01
C ARG A 80 -14.71 2.67 10.31
N LYS A 81 -14.81 3.61 11.25
CA LYS A 81 -13.67 4.43 11.69
C LYS A 81 -12.56 3.58 12.32
N GLU A 82 -12.93 2.66 13.21
CA GLU A 82 -11.98 1.75 13.88
C GLU A 82 -11.19 0.90 12.90
N LEU A 83 -11.83 0.44 11.81
CA LEU A 83 -11.14 -0.27 10.73
C LEU A 83 -10.02 0.58 10.10
N PHE A 84 -10.29 1.86 9.80
CA PHE A 84 -9.28 2.76 9.23
C PHE A 84 -8.20 3.15 10.25
N ASP A 85 -8.55 3.35 11.51
CA ASP A 85 -7.57 3.64 12.56
C ASP A 85 -6.58 2.47 12.74
N LYS A 86 -7.09 1.24 12.79
CA LYS A 86 -6.27 0.04 12.84
C LYS A 86 -5.35 -0.05 11.63
N GLN A 87 -5.90 0.20 10.44
CA GLN A 87 -5.13 0.11 9.22
C GLN A 87 -4.06 1.19 9.10
N LYS A 88 -4.35 2.39 9.61
CA LYS A 88 -3.38 3.49 9.71
C LYS A 88 -2.19 3.09 10.58
N ILE A 89 -2.43 2.52 11.76
CA ILE A 89 -1.36 2.05 12.66
C ILE A 89 -0.50 1.00 11.96
N GLN A 90 -1.12 0.04 11.28
CA GLN A 90 -0.40 -1.00 10.55
C GLN A 90 0.49 -0.43 9.46
N ILE A 91 -0.03 0.50 8.64
CA ILE A 91 0.75 1.14 7.57
C ILE A 91 1.86 2.02 8.13
N GLN A 92 1.64 2.73 9.23
CA GLN A 92 2.68 3.52 9.88
C GLN A 92 3.83 2.63 10.36
N SER A 93 3.53 1.50 10.98
CA SER A 93 4.54 0.52 11.39
C SER A 93 5.29 -0.08 10.19
N GLU A 94 4.58 -0.39 9.09
CA GLU A 94 5.22 -0.88 7.86
C GLU A 94 6.14 0.17 7.23
N ILE A 95 5.76 1.45 7.23
CA ILE A 95 6.61 2.55 6.79
C ILE A 95 7.88 2.64 7.64
N GLU A 96 7.78 2.51 8.95
CA GLU A 96 8.95 2.51 9.85
C GLU A 96 9.88 1.34 9.56
N ASN A 97 9.33 0.13 9.36
CA ASN A 97 10.11 -1.05 9.00
C ASN A 97 10.79 -0.91 7.62
N LEU A 98 10.08 -0.34 6.64
CA LEU A 98 10.63 -0.09 5.31
C LEU A 98 11.73 0.99 5.34
N LYS A 99 11.58 2.03 6.17
CA LYS A 99 12.64 3.02 6.40
C LYS A 99 13.89 2.38 6.99
N LYS A 100 13.75 1.54 8.02
CA LYS A 100 14.88 0.79 8.59
C LYS A 100 15.55 -0.12 7.55
N THR A 101 14.75 -0.76 6.70
CA THR A 101 15.25 -1.59 5.59
C THR A 101 16.01 -0.74 4.57
N LEU A 102 15.47 0.43 4.22
CA LEU A 102 16.11 1.38 3.32
C LEU A 102 17.44 1.89 3.90
N ASP A 103 17.52 2.13 5.20
CA ASP A 103 18.75 2.54 5.87
C ASP A 103 19.86 1.48 5.76
N MET A 104 19.53 0.20 5.90
CA MET A 104 20.49 -0.90 5.64
C MET A 104 20.97 -0.88 4.18
N ILE A 105 20.04 -0.68 3.23
CA ILE A 105 20.36 -0.62 1.81
C ILE A 105 21.26 0.58 1.51
N ASN A 106 20.96 1.76 2.05
CA ASN A 106 21.76 2.97 1.88
C ASN A 106 23.19 2.77 2.41
N TYR A 107 23.31 2.22 3.60
CA TYR A 107 24.61 1.84 4.17
C TYR A 107 25.37 0.88 3.25
N LYS A 108 24.72 -0.17 2.73
CA LYS A 108 25.37 -1.15 1.84
C LYS A 108 25.72 -0.57 0.46
N CYS A 109 24.92 0.34 -0.09
CA CYS A 109 25.25 1.08 -1.29
C CYS A 109 26.51 1.92 -1.10
N TRP A 110 26.62 2.65 0.00
CA TRP A 110 27.85 3.38 0.34
C TRP A 110 29.04 2.43 0.51
N TYR A 111 28.86 1.36 1.28
CA TYR A 111 29.90 0.36 1.57
C TYR A 111 30.53 -0.17 0.28
N TYR A 112 29.70 -0.63 -0.67
CA TYR A 112 30.20 -1.18 -1.92
C TYR A 112 30.75 -0.10 -2.86
N ASN A 113 30.22 1.13 -2.83
CA ASN A 113 30.82 2.24 -3.57
C ASN A 113 32.25 2.53 -3.09
N GLU A 114 32.51 2.51 -1.79
CA GLU A 114 33.85 2.72 -1.24
C GLU A 114 34.77 1.52 -1.51
N ALA A 115 34.26 0.30 -1.36
CA ALA A 115 35.04 -0.91 -1.65
C ALA A 115 35.43 -0.98 -3.14
N LEU A 116 34.54 -0.59 -4.06
CA LEU A 116 34.84 -0.51 -5.49
C LEU A 116 35.92 0.54 -5.81
N LYS A 117 35.93 1.69 -5.12
CA LYS A 117 36.99 2.69 -5.28
C LYS A 117 38.34 2.20 -4.78
N ALA A 118 38.36 1.43 -3.69
CA ALA A 118 39.58 0.89 -3.10
C ALA A 118 40.05 -0.42 -3.77
N GLY A 119 39.15 -1.12 -4.48
CA GLY A 119 39.39 -2.47 -5.01
C GLY A 119 39.43 -3.56 -3.93
N ASP A 120 39.03 -3.25 -2.69
CA ASP A 120 39.09 -4.14 -1.53
C ASP A 120 38.11 -3.69 -0.42
N GLU A 121 37.47 -4.65 0.23
CA GLU A 121 36.52 -4.44 1.34
C GLU A 121 37.22 -4.13 2.67
N SER A 122 38.46 -4.59 2.87
CA SER A 122 39.19 -4.43 4.15
C SER A 122 39.36 -2.97 4.52
N SER A 123 39.62 -2.12 3.53
CA SER A 123 39.73 -0.65 3.67
C SER A 123 38.47 0.05 4.19
N VAL A 124 37.29 -0.55 3.96
CA VAL A 124 36.00 -0.03 4.40
C VAL A 124 35.65 -0.59 5.78
N ILE A 125 35.95 -1.87 6.02
CA ILE A 125 35.71 -2.55 7.31
C ILE A 125 36.42 -1.82 8.45
N THR A 126 37.65 -1.34 8.25
CA THR A 126 38.39 -0.60 9.28
C THR A 126 37.72 0.71 9.71
N LYS A 127 36.83 1.27 8.88
CA LYS A 127 36.11 2.51 9.17
C LYS A 127 34.84 2.29 9.99
N ILE A 128 34.33 1.06 10.08
CA ILE A 128 33.02 0.79 10.72
C ILE A 128 33.21 0.48 12.21
N PRO A 129 32.39 1.05 13.13
CA PRO A 129 31.36 2.06 12.89
C PRO A 129 31.84 3.51 13.09
N ASN A 130 33.12 3.72 13.39
CA ASN A 130 33.62 4.98 13.97
C ASN A 130 33.86 6.08 12.93
N ASP A 131 34.33 5.74 11.74
CA ASP A 131 34.76 6.66 10.68
C ASP A 131 33.82 6.59 9.46
N LEU A 132 32.51 6.61 9.74
CA LEU A 132 31.47 6.73 8.73
C LEU A 132 31.12 8.20 8.47
N PRO A 133 30.83 8.59 7.21
CA PRO A 133 30.15 9.85 6.92
C PRO A 133 28.87 9.99 7.76
N GLN A 134 28.52 11.21 8.17
CA GLN A 134 27.46 11.45 9.14
C GLN A 134 26.09 10.88 8.71
N ASP A 135 25.74 11.04 7.44
CA ASP A 135 24.52 10.52 6.81
C ASP A 135 24.48 8.98 6.77
N ILE A 136 25.63 8.35 6.54
CA ILE A 136 25.77 6.90 6.54
C ILE A 136 25.78 6.34 7.97
N LYS A 137 26.34 7.08 8.92
CA LYS A 137 26.35 6.71 10.34
C LYS A 137 24.93 6.60 10.89
N GLU A 138 24.06 7.54 10.57
CA GLU A 138 22.64 7.49 10.95
C GLU A 138 21.96 6.25 10.35
N SER A 139 22.14 6.01 9.04
CA SER A 139 21.59 4.83 8.35
C SER A 139 22.12 3.51 8.95
N TYR A 140 23.40 3.46 9.30
CA TYR A 140 24.00 2.31 9.98
C TYR A 140 23.37 2.08 11.35
N LEU A 141 23.24 3.11 12.18
CA LEU A 141 22.67 2.99 13.52
C LEU A 141 21.20 2.53 13.47
N ASN A 142 20.37 3.21 12.67
CA ASN A 142 18.95 2.89 12.55
C ASN A 142 18.72 1.45 12.08
N SER A 143 19.55 0.97 11.15
CA SER A 143 19.41 -0.39 10.62
C SER A 143 19.84 -1.50 11.59
N HIS A 144 20.63 -1.19 12.63
CA HIS A 144 21.16 -2.16 13.61
C HIS A 144 20.47 -2.09 14.99
N THR A 145 19.43 -1.27 15.14
CA THR A 145 18.56 -1.20 16.34
C THR A 145 17.22 -1.87 16.08
#